data_AF-A0ABD1A409-F1
#
_entry.id   AF-A0ABD1A409-F1
#
_cell.length_a   1.000
_cell.length_b   1.000
_cell.length_c   1.000
_cell.angle_alpha   90.00
_cell.angle_beta   90.00
_cell.angle_gamma   90.00
#
_symmetry.space_group_name_H-M   'P 1'
#
loop_
_entity.id
_entity.type
_entity.pdbx_description
1 polymer ?
#
loop_
_entity_poly.entity_id
_entity_poly.type
_entity_poly.pdbx_seq_one_letter_code
_entity_poly.pdbx_strand_id
1 'polypeptide(L)'
;MRNLSFDLKDLEELTSNTKQIQDNVLEEILTLNANTEYLQRFLHGSSDKELFKENVPVVSYDDVKPYIERVANGEPLNVISGGPITGFLMSSGTSGGIQKIFPVNNKYSEDMTFIYALSSQIITKHIEGIQQGKALPFFLARAQSTTTSGLPVSFAFSSCLLSDCFKNWSSNHFTSPNEVTMCPDYKQGMYCHLLCGLVQREVVVSVATPFASSLVGAITFLENHWKELCSNIRSGHVSEWITDLSCRDSVANIL
;
A
#
# COMPACT_ATOMS: atom_id res chain seq x y z
N MET A 1 12.07 -16.66 8.32
CA MET A 1 11.33 -15.95 7.27
C MET A 1 11.04 -16.95 6.17
N ARG A 2 9.76 -17.19 5.82
CA ARG A 2 9.47 -17.92 4.59
C ARG A 2 10.00 -17.05 3.45
N ASN A 3 10.94 -17.58 2.67
CA ASN A 3 11.22 -17.02 1.34
C ASN A 3 9.88 -17.02 0.62
N LEU A 4 9.30 -15.84 0.42
CA LEU A 4 8.13 -15.64 -0.43
C LEU A 4 8.62 -15.74 -1.89
N SER A 5 9.15 -16.90 -2.28
CA SER A 5 9.42 -17.22 -3.67
C SER A 5 8.13 -17.75 -4.27
N PHE A 6 7.34 -16.85 -4.82
CA PHE A 6 6.18 -17.24 -5.62
C PHE A 6 6.65 -17.68 -7.00
N ASP A 7 6.09 -18.77 -7.49
CA ASP A 7 6.40 -19.37 -8.79
C ASP A 7 5.29 -18.98 -9.78
N LEU A 8 5.62 -18.91 -11.07
CA LEU A 8 4.63 -18.76 -12.15
C LEU A 8 3.62 -19.91 -12.15
N LYS A 9 3.95 -21.05 -11.54
CA LYS A 9 2.99 -22.14 -11.27
C LYS A 9 1.84 -21.70 -10.36
N ASP A 10 2.08 -20.81 -9.40
CA ASP A 10 1.04 -20.27 -8.53
C ASP A 10 0.02 -19.47 -9.35
N LEU A 11 0.48 -18.71 -10.35
CA LEU A 11 -0.41 -18.00 -11.27
C LEU A 11 -1.28 -18.95 -12.11
N GLU A 12 -0.67 -20.03 -12.62
CA GLU A 12 -1.39 -21.04 -13.41
C GLU A 12 -2.45 -21.75 -12.56
N GLU A 13 -2.11 -22.11 -11.31
CA GLU A 13 -3.05 -22.72 -10.38
C GLU A 13 -4.23 -21.78 -10.06
N LEU A 14 -3.94 -20.51 -9.75
CA LEU A 14 -4.96 -19.50 -9.44
C LEU A 14 -5.92 -19.25 -10.61
N THR A 15 -5.39 -19.20 -11.83
CA THR A 15 -6.16 -18.89 -13.05
C THR A 15 -6.89 -20.12 -13.61
N SER A 16 -6.35 -21.33 -13.42
CA SER A 16 -7.00 -22.57 -13.84
C SER A 16 -8.12 -23.03 -12.90
N ASN A 17 -8.01 -22.72 -11.60
CA ASN A 17 -8.95 -23.18 -10.58
C ASN A 17 -9.87 -22.06 -10.04
N THR A 18 -10.05 -20.97 -10.78
CA THR A 18 -10.73 -19.75 -10.31
C THR A 18 -12.09 -20.00 -9.67
N LYS A 19 -12.95 -20.86 -10.26
CA LYS A 19 -14.26 -21.16 -9.68
C LYS A 19 -14.13 -21.80 -8.29
N GLN A 20 -13.30 -22.82 -8.15
CA GLN A 20 -13.13 -23.52 -6.87
C GLN A 20 -12.53 -22.57 -5.82
N ILE A 21 -11.54 -21.78 -6.22
CA ILE A 21 -10.89 -20.81 -5.33
C ILE A 21 -11.89 -19.75 -4.86
N GLN A 22 -12.70 -19.18 -5.75
CA GLN A 22 -13.74 -18.21 -5.38
C GLN A 22 -14.80 -18.82 -4.47
N ASP A 23 -15.20 -20.07 -4.71
CA ASP A 23 -16.15 -20.79 -3.86
C ASP A 23 -15.58 -20.99 -2.44
N ASN A 24 -14.31 -21.40 -2.33
CA ASN A 24 -13.61 -21.53 -1.04
C ASN A 24 -13.43 -20.19 -0.32
N VAL A 25 -13.08 -19.11 -1.04
CA VAL A 25 -12.92 -17.77 -0.46
C VAL A 25 -14.25 -17.28 0.10
N LEU A 26 -15.35 -17.47 -0.62
CA LEU A 26 -16.67 -17.10 -0.13
C LEU A 26 -17.04 -17.91 1.12
N GLU A 27 -16.82 -19.23 1.12
CA GLU A 27 -17.09 -20.10 2.27
C GLU A 27 -16.27 -19.66 3.51
N GLU A 28 -14.99 -19.34 3.36
CA GLU A 28 -14.14 -18.82 4.45
C GLU A 28 -14.71 -17.51 5.01
N ILE A 29 -15.06 -16.56 4.13
CA ILE A 29 -15.61 -15.25 4.53
C ILE A 29 -16.94 -15.43 5.25
N LEU A 30 -17.86 -16.24 4.70
CA LEU A 30 -19.19 -16.41 5.31
C LEU A 30 -19.09 -17.16 6.63
N THR A 31 -18.28 -18.20 6.71
CA THR A 31 -18.09 -18.97 7.95
C THR A 31 -17.51 -18.10 9.06
N LEU A 32 -16.50 -17.28 8.75
CA LEU A 32 -15.91 -16.35 9.71
C LEU A 32 -16.92 -15.31 10.21
N ASN A 33 -17.79 -14.83 9.32
CA ASN A 33 -18.68 -13.70 9.58
C ASN A 33 -20.13 -14.11 9.87
N ALA A 34 -20.43 -15.41 9.97
CA ALA A 34 -21.78 -15.96 10.05
C ALA A 34 -22.63 -15.32 11.17
N ASN A 35 -21.99 -15.02 12.31
CA ASN A 35 -22.64 -14.48 13.51
C ASN A 35 -22.45 -12.95 13.67
N THR A 36 -21.96 -12.25 12.64
CA THR A 36 -21.84 -10.79 12.68
C THR A 36 -23.21 -10.14 12.60
N GLU A 37 -23.37 -8.96 13.21
CA GLU A 37 -24.65 -8.24 13.20
C GLU A 37 -25.16 -7.98 11.77
N TYR A 38 -24.25 -7.69 10.84
CA TYR A 38 -24.59 -7.47 9.44
C TYR A 38 -25.13 -8.75 8.77
N LEU A 39 -24.37 -9.85 8.76
CA LEU A 39 -24.79 -11.08 8.06
C LEU A 39 -25.91 -11.83 8.77
N GLN A 40 -26.03 -11.72 10.09
CA GLN A 40 -27.09 -12.38 10.86
C GLN A 40 -28.50 -11.96 10.38
N ARG A 41 -28.63 -10.74 9.83
CA ARG A 41 -29.89 -10.20 9.28
C ARG A 41 -30.34 -10.87 7.98
N PHE A 42 -29.41 -11.49 7.26
CA PHE A 42 -29.66 -12.04 5.92
C PHE A 42 -29.48 -13.56 5.87
N LEU A 43 -28.56 -14.11 6.66
CA LEU A 43 -28.15 -15.51 6.59
C LEU A 43 -28.43 -16.31 7.85
N HIS A 44 -28.77 -15.65 8.97
CA HIS A 44 -29.09 -16.31 10.24
C HIS A 44 -28.06 -17.38 10.67
N GLY A 45 -26.76 -17.10 10.47
CA GLY A 45 -25.66 -18.01 10.79
C GLY A 45 -25.29 -19.02 9.68
N SER A 46 -25.98 -19.01 8.54
CA SER A 46 -25.63 -19.84 7.39
C SER A 46 -24.38 -19.32 6.66
N SER A 47 -23.55 -20.24 6.17
CA SER A 47 -22.45 -19.97 5.24
C SER A 47 -22.72 -20.48 3.81
N ASP A 48 -23.97 -20.84 3.51
CA ASP A 48 -24.36 -21.36 2.20
C ASP A 48 -24.30 -20.28 1.11
N LYS A 49 -23.72 -20.67 -0.03
CA LYS A 49 -23.49 -19.79 -1.17
C LYS A 49 -24.77 -19.36 -1.89
N GLU A 50 -25.75 -20.24 -2.02
CA GLU A 50 -26.98 -19.90 -2.74
C GLU A 50 -27.87 -19.01 -1.87
N LEU A 51 -27.94 -19.26 -0.56
CA LEU A 51 -28.56 -18.34 0.40
C LEU A 51 -27.86 -16.97 0.44
N PHE A 52 -26.53 -16.93 0.32
CA PHE A 52 -25.79 -15.67 0.18
C PHE A 52 -26.28 -14.85 -1.02
N LYS A 53 -26.36 -15.47 -2.20
CA LYS A 53 -26.79 -14.78 -3.42
C LYS A 53 -28.26 -14.34 -3.37
N GLU A 54 -29.12 -15.13 -2.72
CA GLU A 54 -30.55 -14.84 -2.63
C GLU A 54 -30.84 -13.72 -1.62
N ASN A 55 -30.16 -13.73 -0.47
CA ASN A 55 -30.55 -12.92 0.68
C ASN A 55 -29.66 -11.71 0.95
N VAL A 56 -28.38 -11.72 0.56
CA VAL A 56 -27.47 -10.60 0.84
C VAL A 56 -27.56 -9.59 -0.31
N PRO A 57 -27.99 -8.33 -0.03
CA PRO A 57 -28.17 -7.35 -1.08
C PRO A 57 -26.84 -6.85 -1.64
N VAL A 58 -26.85 -6.48 -2.92
CA VAL A 58 -25.80 -5.66 -3.50
C VAL A 58 -25.94 -4.24 -2.95
N VAL A 59 -24.87 -3.75 -2.30
CA VAL A 59 -24.89 -2.49 -1.54
C VAL A 59 -23.91 -1.46 -2.09
N SER A 60 -24.21 -0.19 -1.85
CA SER A 60 -23.30 0.94 -2.00
C SER A 60 -22.56 1.22 -0.68
N TYR A 61 -21.62 2.16 -0.71
CA TYR A 61 -20.94 2.59 0.52
C TYR A 61 -21.91 3.19 1.54
N ASP A 62 -22.89 3.95 1.09
CA ASP A 62 -23.78 4.69 1.99
C ASP A 62 -24.71 3.75 2.77
N ASP A 63 -25.01 2.56 2.22
CA ASP A 63 -25.81 1.52 2.88
C ASP A 63 -25.06 0.87 4.06
N VAL A 64 -23.73 0.73 3.94
CA VAL A 64 -22.87 0.08 4.94
C VAL A 64 -22.13 1.06 5.85
N LYS A 65 -22.04 2.32 5.45
CA LYS A 65 -21.39 3.41 6.19
C LYS A 65 -21.81 3.47 7.66
N PRO A 66 -23.10 3.33 8.05
CA PRO A 66 -23.50 3.37 9.45
C PRO A 66 -22.81 2.29 10.30
N TYR A 67 -22.59 1.09 9.76
CA TYR A 67 -21.91 0.01 10.49
C TYR A 67 -20.41 0.28 10.63
N ILE A 68 -19.79 0.82 9.58
CA ILE A 68 -18.37 1.20 9.56
C ILE A 68 -18.11 2.30 10.60
N GLU A 69 -18.97 3.33 10.65
CA GLU A 69 -18.85 4.43 11.60
C GLU A 69 -19.02 3.98 13.05
N ARG A 70 -19.93 3.04 13.32
CA ARG A 70 -20.09 2.44 14.65
C ARG A 70 -18.79 1.80 15.14
N VAL A 71 -18.16 0.98 14.31
CA VAL A 71 -16.86 0.35 14.64
C VAL A 71 -15.75 1.39 14.77
N ALA A 72 -15.68 2.36 13.88
CA ALA A 72 -14.72 3.46 13.97
C ALA A 72 -14.89 4.29 15.26
N ASN A 73 -16.11 4.35 15.81
CA ASN A 73 -16.43 5.03 17.06
C ASN A 73 -16.32 4.16 18.31
N GLY A 74 -15.89 2.90 18.17
CA GLY A 74 -15.53 2.04 19.29
C GLY A 74 -16.56 0.96 19.63
N GLU A 75 -17.58 0.78 18.80
CA GLU A 75 -18.44 -0.40 18.93
C GLU A 75 -17.68 -1.70 18.61
N PRO A 76 -18.15 -2.85 19.15
CA PRO A 76 -17.56 -4.15 18.88
C PRO A 76 -17.39 -4.46 17.38
N LEU A 77 -16.28 -5.12 17.03
CA LEU A 77 -15.94 -5.42 15.64
C LEU A 77 -16.93 -6.37 14.95
N ASN A 78 -17.61 -7.21 15.74
CA ASN A 78 -18.61 -8.18 15.26
C ASN A 78 -19.88 -7.52 14.70
N VAL A 79 -19.98 -6.19 14.72
CA VAL A 79 -20.96 -5.45 13.93
C VAL A 79 -20.79 -5.78 12.43
N ILE A 80 -19.55 -5.94 11.94
CA ILE A 80 -19.25 -6.20 10.52
C ILE A 80 -18.24 -7.32 10.26
N SER A 81 -17.43 -7.72 11.24
CA SER A 81 -16.37 -8.71 11.05
C SER A 81 -16.26 -9.66 12.24
N GLY A 82 -16.25 -10.97 11.98
CA GLY A 82 -15.92 -11.99 12.97
C GLY A 82 -14.42 -12.11 13.24
N GLY A 83 -13.59 -11.55 12.35
CA GLY A 83 -12.15 -11.42 12.53
C GLY A 83 -11.72 -10.04 13.08
N PRO A 84 -10.45 -9.89 13.49
CA PRO A 84 -9.93 -8.62 13.97
C PRO A 84 -9.95 -7.56 12.85
N ILE A 85 -10.14 -6.30 13.24
CA ILE A 85 -9.96 -5.12 12.39
C ILE A 85 -8.75 -4.38 12.96
N THR A 86 -7.71 -4.22 12.16
CA THR A 86 -6.44 -3.60 12.59
C THR A 86 -6.33 -2.14 12.16
N GLY A 87 -7.27 -1.64 11.37
CA GLY A 87 -7.34 -0.25 10.95
C GLY A 87 -8.38 -0.04 9.87
N PHE A 88 -8.31 1.15 9.26
CA PHE A 88 -9.12 1.51 8.11
C PHE A 88 -8.27 2.05 6.97
N LEU A 89 -8.65 1.69 5.74
CA LEU A 89 -8.11 2.29 4.53
C LEU A 89 -9.02 3.40 4.04
N MET A 90 -8.42 4.56 3.78
CA MET A 90 -9.07 5.70 3.19
C MET A 90 -8.99 5.62 1.67
N SER A 91 -10.15 5.70 1.02
CA SER A 91 -10.26 5.80 -0.44
C SER A 91 -10.11 7.26 -0.90
N SER A 92 -9.68 7.44 -2.14
CA SER A 92 -9.73 8.75 -2.82
C SER A 92 -11.17 9.17 -3.14
N GLY A 93 -12.10 8.20 -3.23
CA GLY A 93 -13.52 8.47 -3.42
C GLY A 93 -14.16 9.07 -2.16
N THR A 94 -15.02 10.07 -2.35
CA THR A 94 -15.74 10.73 -1.26
C THR A 94 -17.23 10.35 -1.25
N SER A 95 -17.87 10.45 -0.08
CA SER A 95 -19.33 10.48 0.08
C SER A 95 -19.68 11.72 0.91
N GLY A 96 -20.50 12.61 0.35
CA GLY A 96 -20.82 13.89 0.98
C GLY A 96 -19.61 14.80 1.24
N GLY A 97 -18.55 14.69 0.44
CA GLY A 97 -17.30 15.44 0.61
C GLY A 97 -16.30 14.83 1.61
N ILE A 98 -16.67 13.75 2.31
CA ILE A 98 -15.79 13.04 3.25
C ILE A 98 -15.24 11.79 2.58
N GLN A 99 -13.95 11.52 2.74
CA GLN A 99 -13.31 10.33 2.17
C GLN A 99 -13.86 9.05 2.79
N LYS A 100 -14.15 8.05 1.96
CA LYS A 100 -14.66 6.75 2.39
C LYS A 100 -13.57 5.98 3.13
N ILE A 101 -13.92 5.36 4.26
CA ILE A 101 -13.04 4.46 5.01
C ILE A 101 -13.54 3.02 4.91
N PHE A 102 -12.61 2.07 4.78
CA PHE A 102 -12.89 0.64 4.65
C PHE A 102 -12.14 -0.14 5.73
N PRO A 103 -12.80 -1.01 6.50
CA PRO A 103 -12.15 -1.81 7.53
C PRO A 103 -11.13 -2.76 6.89
N VAL A 104 -9.97 -2.92 7.53
CA VAL A 104 -8.94 -3.86 7.09
C VAL A 104 -8.34 -4.64 8.26
N ASN A 105 -7.70 -5.75 7.92
CA ASN A 105 -6.98 -6.61 8.83
C ASN A 105 -5.64 -7.03 8.22
N ASN A 106 -4.88 -7.88 8.93
CA ASN A 106 -3.56 -8.30 8.45
C ASN A 106 -3.60 -9.12 7.15
N LYS A 107 -4.72 -9.78 6.82
CA LYS A 107 -4.89 -10.51 5.55
C LYS A 107 -4.72 -9.58 4.34
N TYR A 108 -5.20 -8.33 4.45
CA TYR A 108 -4.97 -7.32 3.40
C TYR A 108 -3.47 -7.09 3.11
N SER A 109 -2.65 -6.96 4.16
CA SER A 109 -1.21 -6.74 4.00
C SER A 109 -0.52 -7.97 3.40
N GLU A 110 -0.96 -9.17 3.78
CA GLU A 110 -0.48 -10.45 3.21
C GLU A 110 -0.83 -10.56 1.72
N ASP A 111 -2.08 -10.29 1.35
CA ASP A 111 -2.57 -10.33 -0.03
C ASP A 111 -1.86 -9.29 -0.91
N MET A 112 -1.63 -8.08 -0.40
CA MET A 112 -0.85 -7.06 -1.12
C MET A 112 0.59 -7.51 -1.34
N THR A 113 1.22 -8.12 -0.32
CA THR A 113 2.58 -8.66 -0.45
C THR A 113 2.63 -9.75 -1.52
N PHE A 114 1.63 -10.63 -1.53
CA PHE A 114 1.46 -11.66 -2.55
C PHE A 114 1.40 -11.05 -3.96
N ILE A 115 0.54 -10.04 -4.16
CA ILE A 115 0.37 -9.36 -5.47
C ILE A 115 1.68 -8.71 -5.95
N TYR A 116 2.41 -8.01 -5.06
CA TYR A 116 3.67 -7.38 -5.44
C TYR A 116 4.75 -8.39 -5.82
N ALA A 117 4.88 -9.47 -5.05
CA ALA A 117 5.87 -10.49 -5.31
C ALA A 117 5.57 -11.22 -6.63
N LEU A 118 4.30 -11.56 -6.90
CA LEU A 118 3.88 -12.12 -8.18
C LEU A 118 4.15 -11.17 -9.35
N SER A 119 3.81 -9.88 -9.20
CA SER A 119 4.08 -8.87 -10.23
C SER A 119 5.57 -8.74 -10.53
N SER A 120 6.42 -8.77 -9.50
CA SER A 120 7.88 -8.74 -9.66
C SER A 120 8.40 -9.94 -10.46
N GLN A 121 7.86 -11.14 -10.23
CA GLN A 121 8.24 -12.34 -11.00
C GLN A 121 7.84 -12.22 -12.47
N ILE A 122 6.62 -11.72 -12.75
CA ILE A 122 6.14 -11.51 -14.12
C ILE A 122 7.01 -10.49 -14.85
N ILE A 123 7.35 -9.37 -14.22
CA ILE A 123 8.21 -8.34 -14.82
C ILE A 123 9.59 -8.92 -15.13
N THR A 124 10.19 -9.64 -14.18
CA THR A 124 11.53 -10.25 -14.35
C THR A 124 11.57 -11.29 -15.46
N LYS A 125 10.46 -12.01 -15.69
CA LYS A 125 10.35 -12.95 -16.81
C LYS A 125 10.42 -12.27 -18.17
N HIS A 126 9.90 -11.04 -18.29
CA HIS A 126 9.75 -10.35 -19.57
C HIS A 126 10.79 -9.24 -19.81
N ILE A 127 11.46 -8.77 -18.76
CA ILE A 127 12.44 -7.69 -18.82
C ILE A 127 13.77 -8.19 -18.25
N GLU A 128 14.71 -8.46 -19.14
CA GLU A 128 16.09 -8.77 -18.77
C GLU A 128 16.78 -7.55 -18.15
N GLY A 129 17.72 -7.76 -17.22
CA GLY A 129 18.52 -6.66 -16.66
C GLY A 129 17.90 -5.96 -15.44
N ILE A 130 16.63 -6.23 -15.08
CA ILE A 130 15.95 -5.50 -14.01
C ILE A 130 16.41 -5.88 -12.59
N GLN A 131 16.90 -7.11 -12.41
CA GLN A 131 17.38 -7.60 -11.11
C GLN A 131 18.82 -7.16 -10.80
N GLN A 132 19.53 -6.62 -11.80
CA GLN A 132 20.92 -6.21 -11.71
C GLN A 132 21.09 -4.78 -11.20
N GLY A 133 19.99 -4.04 -11.04
CA GLY A 133 20.02 -2.64 -10.61
C GLY A 133 18.95 -2.30 -9.59
N LYS A 134 18.73 -1.01 -9.42
CA LYS A 134 17.76 -0.44 -8.49
C LYS A 134 16.66 0.30 -9.23
N ALA A 135 15.48 0.35 -8.64
CA ALA A 135 14.42 1.24 -9.05
C ALA A 135 14.60 2.62 -8.39
N LEU A 136 14.32 3.70 -9.12
CA LEU A 136 14.17 5.05 -8.57
C LEU A 136 12.71 5.25 -8.14
N PRO A 137 12.39 5.25 -6.83
CA PRO A 137 11.02 5.43 -6.39
C PRO A 137 10.64 6.90 -6.30
N PHE A 138 9.42 7.23 -6.68
CA PHE A 138 8.72 8.45 -6.29
C PHE A 138 7.49 8.08 -5.46
N PHE A 139 7.77 7.48 -4.30
CA PHE A 139 6.79 7.02 -3.33
C PHE A 139 6.66 8.03 -2.21
N LEU A 140 5.43 8.32 -1.81
CA LEU A 140 5.18 9.33 -0.78
C LEU A 140 4.18 8.75 0.21
N ALA A 141 4.68 8.47 1.42
CA ALA A 141 3.80 8.14 2.53
C ALA A 141 3.03 9.38 2.96
N ARG A 142 1.72 9.24 3.16
CA ARG A 142 0.91 10.25 3.83
C ARG A 142 0.80 9.91 5.30
N ALA A 143 0.72 10.94 6.13
CA ALA A 143 0.49 10.78 7.56
C ALA A 143 -0.80 9.99 7.81
N GLN A 144 -0.74 9.07 8.77
CA GLN A 144 -1.91 8.35 9.26
C GLN A 144 -2.71 9.27 10.19
N SER A 145 -4.04 9.13 10.16
CA SER A 145 -4.91 9.65 11.22
C SER A 145 -5.41 8.50 12.08
N THR A 146 -6.17 8.81 13.13
CA THR A 146 -6.78 7.83 14.01
C THR A 146 -8.29 8.05 14.07
N THR A 147 -9.02 6.95 14.18
CA THR A 147 -10.44 6.98 14.52
C THR A 147 -10.64 7.28 16.00
N THR A 148 -11.87 7.56 16.42
CA THR A 148 -12.24 7.76 17.82
C THR A 148 -11.93 6.53 18.68
N SER A 149 -12.03 5.32 18.11
CA SER A 149 -11.66 4.07 18.79
C SER A 149 -10.15 3.83 18.90
N GLY A 150 -9.33 4.73 18.35
CA GLY A 150 -7.87 4.60 18.34
C GLY A 150 -7.32 3.76 17.19
N LEU A 151 -8.17 3.21 16.32
CA LEU A 151 -7.72 2.46 15.14
C LEU A 151 -7.08 3.41 14.11
N PRO A 152 -5.95 3.04 13.49
CA PRO A 152 -5.29 3.87 12.49
C PRO A 152 -6.10 3.94 11.20
N VAL A 153 -6.04 5.08 10.55
CA VAL A 153 -6.62 5.34 9.22
C VAL A 153 -5.53 5.83 8.29
N SER A 154 -5.37 5.17 7.15
CA SER A 154 -4.31 5.47 6.19
C SER A 154 -4.78 5.28 4.76
N PHE A 155 -4.13 5.94 3.81
CA PHE A 155 -4.33 5.60 2.39
C PHE A 155 -3.75 4.22 2.11
N ALA A 156 -4.40 3.44 1.24
CA ALA A 156 -3.97 2.07 0.89
C ALA A 156 -2.48 1.96 0.56
N PHE A 157 -1.98 2.86 -0.30
CA PHE A 157 -0.56 2.89 -0.68
C PHE A 157 0.35 3.24 0.50
N SER A 158 0.01 4.25 1.30
CA SER A 158 0.79 4.62 2.48
C SER A 158 0.79 3.52 3.54
N SER A 159 -0.33 2.81 3.73
CA SER A 159 -0.40 1.63 4.61
C SER A 159 0.57 0.53 4.17
N CYS A 160 0.71 0.33 2.86
CA CYS A 160 1.66 -0.61 2.31
C CYS A 160 3.12 -0.16 2.54
N LEU A 161 3.45 1.12 2.32
CA LEU A 161 4.82 1.61 2.55
C LEU A 161 5.24 1.47 4.02
N LEU A 162 4.27 1.58 4.94
CA LEU A 162 4.48 1.51 6.37
C LEU A 162 4.70 0.08 6.91
N SER A 163 4.29 -0.93 6.15
CA SER A 163 4.36 -2.32 6.60
C SER A 163 5.79 -2.84 6.66
N ASP A 164 6.05 -3.76 7.59
CA ASP A 164 7.39 -4.35 7.75
C ASP A 164 7.81 -5.16 6.52
N CYS A 165 6.84 -5.76 5.81
CA CYS A 165 7.14 -6.49 4.58
C CYS A 165 7.71 -5.55 3.50
N PHE A 166 7.13 -4.37 3.32
CA PHE A 166 7.64 -3.40 2.36
C PHE A 166 9.00 -2.86 2.78
N LYS A 167 9.16 -2.46 4.05
CA LYS A 167 10.43 -1.93 4.58
C LYS A 167 11.60 -2.90 4.45
N ASN A 168 11.33 -4.20 4.67
CA ASN A 168 12.35 -5.24 4.53
C ASN A 168 12.68 -5.50 3.06
N TRP A 169 11.67 -5.49 2.19
CA TRP A 169 11.86 -5.68 0.75
C TRP A 169 12.57 -4.49 0.08
N SER A 170 12.23 -3.25 0.46
CA SER A 170 12.69 -2.02 -0.19
C SER A 170 14.20 -1.76 -0.08
N SER A 171 14.82 -2.19 1.02
CA SER A 171 16.19 -1.79 1.41
C SER A 171 17.28 -2.06 0.37
N ASN A 172 17.10 -3.09 -0.47
CA ASN A 172 18.07 -3.45 -1.52
C ASN A 172 17.61 -3.15 -2.95
N HIS A 173 16.33 -2.81 -3.16
CA HIS A 173 15.74 -2.68 -4.50
C HIS A 173 15.56 -1.24 -4.95
N PHE A 174 15.56 -0.27 -4.03
CA PHE A 174 15.38 1.15 -4.35
C PHE A 174 16.62 1.99 -4.16
N THR A 175 16.75 3.07 -4.93
CA THR A 175 17.81 4.07 -4.71
C THR A 175 17.60 4.88 -3.44
N SER A 176 16.35 5.04 -3.00
CA SER A 176 16.01 5.90 -1.87
C SER A 176 15.84 5.08 -0.58
N PRO A 177 16.40 5.55 0.56
CA PRO A 177 16.15 4.97 1.87
C PRO A 177 14.67 4.99 2.27
N ASN A 178 14.32 4.14 3.24
CA ASN A 178 12.97 4.09 3.79
C ASN A 178 12.58 5.42 4.45
N GLU A 179 13.55 6.08 5.10
CA GLU A 179 13.41 7.39 5.74
C GLU A 179 12.92 8.45 4.74
N VAL A 180 13.46 8.44 3.52
CA VAL A 180 13.05 9.37 2.45
C VAL A 180 11.63 9.08 1.97
N THR A 181 11.29 7.81 1.77
CA THR A 181 9.93 7.37 1.37
C THR A 181 8.87 7.74 2.42
N MET A 182 9.30 7.80 3.68
CA MET A 182 8.52 8.08 4.86
C MET A 182 8.48 9.56 5.24
N CYS A 183 9.14 10.43 4.46
CA CYS A 183 9.17 11.86 4.71
C CYS A 183 7.75 12.45 4.72
N PRO A 184 7.33 13.14 5.79
CA PRO A 184 6.00 13.75 5.85
C PRO A 184 5.88 14.98 4.95
N ASP A 185 7.00 15.63 4.62
CA ASP A 185 7.06 16.79 3.74
C ASP A 185 7.29 16.34 2.29
N TYR A 186 6.29 16.56 1.45
CA TYR A 186 6.33 16.22 0.03
C TYR A 186 7.54 16.80 -0.70
N LYS A 187 7.85 18.08 -0.44
CA LYS A 187 8.90 18.82 -1.14
C LYS A 187 10.26 18.26 -0.77
N GLN A 188 10.48 17.99 0.52
CA GLN A 188 11.72 17.41 1.02
C GLN A 188 11.91 15.98 0.52
N GLY A 189 10.87 15.13 0.66
CA GLY A 189 10.90 13.76 0.17
C GLY A 189 11.18 13.66 -1.33
N MET A 190 10.50 14.47 -2.16
CA MET A 190 10.73 14.51 -3.61
C MET A 190 12.16 14.93 -3.97
N TYR A 191 12.68 15.96 -3.31
CA TYR A 191 14.05 16.43 -3.52
C TYR A 191 15.08 15.34 -3.17
N CYS A 192 14.89 14.69 -2.02
CA CYS A 192 15.75 13.59 -1.56
C CYS A 192 15.66 12.36 -2.48
N HIS A 193 14.47 11.99 -2.98
CA HIS A 193 14.32 10.91 -3.95
C HIS A 193 15.15 11.17 -5.23
N LEU A 194 15.01 12.37 -5.79
CA LEU A 194 15.79 12.79 -6.96
C LEU A 194 17.29 12.78 -6.67
N LEU A 195 17.72 13.29 -5.52
CA LEU A 195 19.13 13.35 -5.16
C LEU A 195 19.74 11.94 -5.04
N CYS A 196 19.09 11.03 -4.29
CA CYS A 196 19.52 9.64 -4.19
C CYS A 196 19.58 8.94 -5.56
N GLY A 197 18.59 9.20 -6.41
CA GLY A 197 18.51 8.65 -7.76
C GLY A 197 19.62 9.13 -8.69
N LEU A 198 19.91 10.44 -8.69
CA LEU A 198 20.94 11.05 -9.53
C LEU A 198 22.36 10.62 -9.14
N VAL A 199 22.63 10.45 -7.85
CA VAL A 199 23.91 9.93 -7.35
C VAL A 199 24.11 8.48 -7.77
N GLN A 200 23.05 7.66 -7.67
CA GLN A 200 23.08 6.24 -8.04
C GLN A 200 22.66 5.96 -9.50
N ARG A 201 22.66 6.96 -10.38
CA ARG A 201 22.07 6.85 -11.74
C ARG A 201 22.58 5.68 -12.57
N GLU A 202 23.84 5.27 -12.39
CA GLU A 202 24.48 4.20 -13.16
C GLU A 202 23.90 2.82 -12.84
N VAL A 203 23.25 2.65 -11.69
CA VAL A 203 22.58 1.40 -11.28
C VAL A 203 21.06 1.48 -11.41
N VAL A 204 20.50 2.59 -11.91
CA VAL A 204 19.04 2.74 -12.06
C VAL A 204 18.56 2.01 -13.31
N VAL A 205 17.70 1.02 -13.13
CA VAL A 205 17.14 0.19 -14.22
C VAL A 205 15.64 0.41 -14.44
N SER A 206 14.96 1.05 -13.48
CA SER A 206 13.54 1.37 -13.59
C SER A 206 13.16 2.58 -12.75
N VAL A 207 12.01 3.19 -13.04
CA VAL A 207 11.41 4.26 -12.23
C VAL A 207 10.07 3.78 -11.70
N ALA A 208 9.86 3.85 -10.39
CA ALA A 208 8.68 3.31 -9.73
C ALA A 208 7.79 4.44 -9.20
N THR A 209 6.56 4.53 -9.73
CA THR A 209 5.57 5.52 -9.31
C THR A 209 4.18 4.88 -9.23
N PRO A 210 3.31 5.30 -8.29
CA PRO A 210 1.95 4.77 -8.21
C PRO A 210 1.05 5.29 -9.35
N PHE A 211 1.32 6.49 -9.86
CA PHE A 211 0.54 7.13 -10.92
C PHE A 211 1.45 7.89 -11.89
N ALA A 212 1.08 7.93 -13.17
CA ALA A 212 1.81 8.69 -14.19
C ALA A 212 1.91 10.19 -13.86
N SER A 213 0.90 10.77 -13.21
CA SER A 213 0.93 12.15 -12.75
C SER A 213 2.04 12.42 -11.72
N SER A 214 2.36 11.43 -10.88
CA SER A 214 3.47 11.53 -9.93
C SER A 214 4.82 11.59 -10.65
N LEU A 215 4.98 10.82 -11.74
CA LEU A 215 6.19 10.88 -12.58
C LEU A 215 6.35 12.24 -13.25
N VAL A 216 5.27 12.78 -13.84
CA VAL A 216 5.28 14.12 -14.44
C VAL A 216 5.64 15.18 -13.38
N GLY A 217 5.08 15.06 -12.18
CA GLY A 217 5.43 15.91 -11.04
C GLY A 217 6.91 15.84 -10.68
N ALA A 218 7.47 14.63 -10.59
CA ALA A 218 8.90 14.43 -10.30
C ALA A 218 9.82 15.03 -11.38
N ILE A 219 9.49 14.85 -12.66
CA ILE A 219 10.24 15.44 -13.78
C ILE A 219 10.17 16.96 -13.74
N THR A 220 8.97 17.52 -13.55
CA THR A 220 8.78 18.98 -13.41
C THR A 220 9.56 19.53 -12.21
N PHE A 221 9.60 18.78 -11.11
CA PHE A 221 10.37 19.16 -9.93
C PHE A 221 11.88 19.17 -10.24
N LEU A 222 12.38 18.15 -10.94
CA LEU A 222 13.77 18.11 -11.40
C LEU A 222 14.11 19.31 -12.30
N GLU A 223 13.25 19.66 -13.26
CA GLU A 223 13.46 20.83 -14.15
C GLU A 223 13.63 22.14 -13.37
N ASN A 224 12.93 22.28 -12.25
CA ASN A 224 12.99 23.47 -11.41
C ASN A 224 14.17 23.47 -10.42
N HIS A 225 14.67 22.30 -10.02
CA HIS A 225 15.65 22.15 -8.94
C HIS A 225 17.01 21.56 -9.35
N TRP A 226 17.23 21.20 -10.63
CA TRP A 226 18.44 20.49 -11.07
C TRP A 226 19.75 21.21 -10.72
N LYS A 227 19.78 22.54 -10.74
CA LYS A 227 20.99 23.32 -10.41
C LYS A 227 21.42 23.10 -8.96
N GLU A 228 20.44 23.08 -8.06
CA GLU A 228 20.65 22.86 -6.64
C GLU A 228 21.06 21.40 -6.38
N LEU A 229 20.38 20.45 -7.03
CA LEU A 229 20.72 19.03 -6.98
C LEU A 229 22.16 18.78 -7.43
N CYS A 230 22.59 19.37 -8.55
CA CYS A 230 23.98 19.30 -9.02
C CYS A 230 24.97 19.96 -8.04
N SER A 231 24.58 21.03 -7.36
CA SER A 231 25.40 21.67 -6.34
C SER A 231 25.58 20.77 -5.11
N ASN A 232 24.51 20.09 -4.66
CA ASN A 232 24.60 19.13 -3.56
C ASN A 232 25.48 17.94 -3.92
N ILE A 233 25.33 17.37 -5.12
CA ILE A 233 26.20 16.28 -5.60
C ILE A 233 27.66 16.73 -5.65
N ARG A 234 27.94 17.96 -6.12
CA ARG A 234 29.31 18.49 -6.20
C ARG A 234 29.93 18.75 -4.84
N SER A 235 29.14 19.24 -3.88
CA SER A 235 29.61 19.60 -2.55
C SER A 235 29.61 18.42 -1.58
N GLY A 236 28.85 17.35 -1.87
CA GLY A 236 28.62 16.24 -0.93
C GLY A 236 27.70 16.60 0.23
N HIS A 237 26.95 17.70 0.15
CA HIS A 237 26.12 18.19 1.25
C HIS A 237 24.68 18.46 0.79
N VAL A 238 23.72 17.98 1.57
CA VAL A 238 22.29 18.27 1.40
C VAL A 238 21.99 19.72 1.76
N SER A 239 21.06 20.35 1.03
CA SER A 239 20.60 21.72 1.30
C SER A 239 19.98 21.90 2.68
N GLU A 240 20.22 23.05 3.32
CA GLU A 240 19.79 23.35 4.70
C GLU A 240 18.26 23.40 4.89
N TRP A 241 17.50 23.63 3.81
CA TRP A 241 16.04 23.62 3.88
C TRP A 241 15.43 22.21 4.00
N ILE A 242 16.24 21.16 3.87
CA ILE A 242 15.86 19.80 4.26
C ILE A 242 15.95 19.71 5.79
N THR A 243 14.84 20.03 6.45
CA THR A 243 14.72 20.07 7.91
C THR A 243 14.41 18.71 8.53
N ASP A 244 13.88 17.76 7.76
CA ASP A 244 13.65 16.40 8.24
C ASP A 244 14.99 15.68 8.48
N LEU A 245 15.30 15.42 9.75
CA LEU A 245 16.60 14.88 10.16
C LEU A 245 16.83 13.47 9.61
N SER A 246 15.81 12.62 9.59
CA SER A 246 15.91 11.26 9.07
C SER A 246 16.22 11.25 7.57
N CYS A 247 15.59 12.13 6.79
CA CYS A 247 15.94 12.34 5.38
C CYS A 247 17.37 12.85 5.23
N ARG A 248 17.75 13.88 6.00
CA ARG A 248 19.08 14.49 5.90
C ARG A 248 20.20 13.49 6.20
N ASP A 249 20.08 12.74 7.28
CA ASP A 249 21.08 11.76 7.71
C ASP A 249 21.17 10.59 6.72
N SER A 250 20.03 10.09 6.25
CA SER A 250 20.00 8.97 5.29
C SER A 250 20.55 9.33 3.91
N VAL A 251 20.28 10.55 3.43
CA VAL A 251 20.81 11.05 2.14
C VAL A 251 22.29 11.41 2.27
N ALA A 252 22.75 11.93 3.40
CA ALA A 252 24.17 12.21 3.63
C ALA A 252 25.03 10.94 3.54
N ASN A 253 24.50 9.76 3.88
CA ASN A 253 25.20 8.48 3.73
C ASN A 253 25.32 8.02 2.26
N ILE A 254 24.61 8.65 1.33
CA ILE A 254 24.61 8.31 -0.10
C ILE A 254 25.50 9.26 -0.92
N LEU A 255 25.59 10.52 -0.49
CA LEU A 255 26.33 11.59 -1.18
C LEU A 255 27.85 11.42 -1.15
#